data_AF-A0A255DQM4-F1
#
_entry.id   AF-A0A255DQM4-F1
#
_cell.length_a   1.000
_cell.length_b   1.000
_cell.length_c   1.000
_cell.angle_alpha   90.00
_cell.angle_beta   90.00
_cell.angle_gamma   90.00
#
_symmetry.space_group_name_H-M   'P 1'
#
loop_
_entity.id
_entity.type
_entity.pdbx_description
1 polymer ?
#
loop_
_entity_poly.entity_id
_entity_poly.type
_entity_poly.pdbx_seq_one_letter_code
_entity_poly.pdbx_strand_id
1 'polypeptide(L)'
;MPGNLRKKGATGKTEADYLRARRRVLRESQICAYPPCRKAIDLNLKPICQFVDTSLFTVETAHLIPLTCGDDCRKLKHARKSNPWGPSANHKVPVSSLPPDSPLLASAKNLEPMHLKCNKDLGDGGVTPRHKTSRDWFA
;
A
#
# COMPACT_ATOMS: atom_id res chain seq x y z
N MET A 1 14.97 6.98 19.96
CA MET A 1 16.20 6.71 19.19
C MET A 1 16.25 7.65 17.99
N PRO A 2 17.25 8.54 17.87
CA PRO A 2 17.37 9.48 16.76
C PRO A 2 18.10 8.82 15.56
N GLY A 3 17.74 9.17 14.32
CA GLY A 3 18.64 8.94 13.18
C GLY A 3 18.16 8.14 11.96
N ASN A 4 16.85 8.02 11.67
CA ASN A 4 16.40 7.40 10.40
C ASN A 4 16.20 8.39 9.24
N LEU A 5 17.02 9.45 9.17
CA LEU A 5 17.22 10.22 7.94
C LEU A 5 18.37 9.55 7.20
N ARG A 6 18.07 8.48 6.45
CA ARG A 6 19.05 7.87 5.56
C ARG A 6 19.48 8.94 4.54
N LYS A 7 20.80 9.10 4.38
CA LYS A 7 21.44 10.16 3.60
C LYS A 7 20.92 10.21 2.16
N LYS A 8 20.67 11.43 1.67
CA LYS A 8 20.54 11.80 0.25
C LYS A 8 21.69 11.19 -0.57
N GLY A 9 21.45 10.02 -1.15
CA GLY A 9 22.27 9.40 -2.19
C GLY A 9 21.53 9.52 -3.50
N ALA A 10 21.89 10.50 -4.30
CA ALA A 10 21.24 10.81 -5.56
C ALA A 10 21.67 9.84 -6.67
N THR A 11 21.31 8.55 -6.61
CA THR A 11 21.41 7.61 -7.75
C THR A 11 20.77 6.26 -7.38
N GLY A 12 19.70 5.86 -8.06
CA GLY A 12 19.26 4.46 -8.00
C GLY A 12 17.84 4.22 -8.47
N LYS A 13 16.84 4.53 -7.63
CA LYS A 13 15.42 4.28 -7.89
C LYS A 13 14.55 5.35 -7.27
N THR A 14 13.49 5.72 -7.99
CA THR A 14 12.51 6.73 -7.55
C THR A 14 11.19 6.07 -7.14
N GLU A 15 10.36 6.81 -6.41
CA GLU A 15 8.97 6.39 -6.16
C GLU A 15 8.24 6.11 -7.49
N ALA A 16 8.52 6.89 -8.54
CA ALA A 16 7.91 6.69 -9.85
C ALA A 16 8.26 5.32 -10.46
N ASP A 17 9.48 4.83 -10.24
CA ASP A 17 9.90 3.49 -10.66
C ASP A 17 9.13 2.40 -9.90
N TYR A 18 9.01 2.55 -8.59
CA TYR A 18 8.22 1.63 -7.77
C TYR A 18 6.75 1.63 -8.17
N LEU A 19 6.12 2.79 -8.39
CA LEU A 19 4.74 2.88 -8.83
C LEU A 19 4.54 2.28 -10.23
N ARG A 20 5.55 2.35 -11.11
CA ARG A 20 5.54 1.67 -12.42
C ARG A 20 5.61 0.15 -12.25
N ALA A 21 6.52 -0.34 -11.41
CA ALA A 21 6.68 -1.77 -11.13
C ALA A 21 5.43 -2.36 -10.45
N ARG A 22 4.87 -1.67 -9.46
CA ARG A 22 3.61 -2.03 -8.80
C ARG A 22 2.45 -2.15 -9.79
N ARG A 23 2.31 -1.17 -10.70
CA ARG A 23 1.28 -1.24 -11.76
C ARG A 23 1.47 -2.45 -12.69
N ARG A 24 2.72 -2.80 -13.01
CA ARG A 24 3.03 -3.97 -13.83
C ARG A 24 2.60 -5.26 -13.12
N VAL A 25 2.99 -5.46 -11.86
CA VAL A 25 2.64 -6.66 -11.09
C VAL A 25 1.12 -6.82 -10.92
N LEU A 26 0.41 -5.74 -10.62
CA LEU A 26 -1.06 -5.74 -10.51
C LEU A 26 -1.78 -6.04 -11.83
N ARG A 27 -1.14 -5.80 -12.98
CA ARG A 27 -1.68 -6.17 -14.31
C ARG A 27 -1.36 -7.61 -14.66
N GLU A 28 -0.21 -8.11 -14.25
CA GLU A 28 0.22 -9.50 -14.48
C GLU A 28 -0.61 -10.49 -13.65
N SER A 29 -0.96 -10.12 -12.41
CA SER A 29 -1.87 -10.91 -11.57
C SER A 29 -2.70 -10.02 -10.64
N GLN A 30 -4.00 -10.28 -10.61
CA GLN A 30 -4.97 -9.63 -9.73
C GLN A 30 -5.38 -10.54 -8.57
N ILE A 31 -4.63 -11.58 -8.27
CA ILE A 31 -4.89 -12.47 -7.12
C ILE A 31 -3.98 -12.08 -5.97
N CYS A 32 -4.54 -11.88 -4.78
CA CYS A 32 -3.75 -11.57 -3.60
C CYS A 32 -2.78 -12.71 -3.26
N ALA A 33 -1.49 -12.39 -3.16
CA ALA A 33 -0.43 -13.34 -2.84
C ALA A 33 -0.41 -13.77 -1.37
N TYR A 34 -1.15 -13.08 -0.49
CA TYR A 34 -1.22 -13.45 0.93
C TYR A 34 -1.80 -14.86 1.07
N PRO A 35 -1.07 -15.84 1.65
CA PRO A 35 -1.50 -17.23 1.66
C PRO A 35 -2.88 -17.46 2.27
N PRO A 36 -3.28 -16.77 3.36
CA PRO A 36 -4.64 -16.89 3.92
C PRO A 36 -5.75 -16.21 3.11
N CYS A 37 -5.43 -15.27 2.21
CA CYS A 37 -6.44 -14.52 1.46
C CYS A 37 -6.75 -15.18 0.11
N ARG A 38 -5.78 -15.18 -0.83
CA ARG A 38 -5.92 -15.73 -2.20
C ARG A 38 -7.15 -15.25 -3.00
N LYS A 39 -7.78 -14.15 -2.60
CA LYS A 39 -8.94 -13.56 -3.31
C LYS A 39 -8.52 -12.54 -4.35
N ALA A 40 -9.41 -12.25 -5.30
CA ALA A 40 -9.21 -11.25 -6.34
C ALA A 40 -9.08 -9.83 -5.76
N ILE A 41 -8.27 -9.01 -6.42
CA ILE A 41 -8.01 -7.61 -6.09
C ILE A 41 -8.78 -6.75 -7.08
N ASP A 42 -9.75 -5.99 -6.59
CA ASP A 42 -10.42 -4.97 -7.40
C ASP A 42 -9.53 -3.72 -7.52
N LEU A 43 -9.02 -3.49 -8.73
CA LEU A 43 -8.16 -2.35 -9.05
C LEU A 43 -8.90 -1.01 -9.07
N ASN A 44 -10.24 -1.03 -9.11
CA ASN A 44 -11.09 0.15 -9.25
C ASN A 44 -11.62 0.68 -7.91
N LEU A 45 -11.27 0.04 -6.78
CA LEU A 45 -11.69 0.50 -5.46
C LEU A 45 -11.17 1.91 -5.18
N LYS A 46 -12.12 2.81 -4.94
CA LYS A 46 -11.84 4.23 -4.70
C LYS A 46 -11.30 4.43 -3.28
N PRO A 47 -10.42 5.42 -3.07
CA PRO A 47 -10.10 5.90 -1.73
C PRO A 47 -11.38 6.32 -1.00
N ILE A 48 -11.45 6.06 0.31
CA ILE A 48 -12.61 6.29 1.18
C ILE A 48 -12.30 7.41 2.18
N CYS A 49 -13.32 7.95 2.87
CA CYS A 49 -13.07 8.91 3.94
C CYS A 49 -12.28 8.24 5.08
N GLN A 50 -11.35 8.97 5.69
CA GLN A 50 -10.54 8.43 6.79
C GLN A 50 -11.37 7.91 7.98
N PHE A 51 -12.55 8.50 8.21
CA PHE A 51 -13.46 8.16 9.33
C PHE A 51 -14.49 7.07 9.00
N VAL A 52 -14.52 6.55 7.78
CA VAL A 52 -15.39 5.39 7.46
C VAL A 52 -14.83 4.16 8.18
N ASP A 53 -15.67 3.51 8.99
CA ASP A 53 -15.34 2.21 9.54
C ASP A 53 -15.45 1.14 8.44
N THR A 54 -14.41 0.31 8.36
CA THR A 54 -14.28 -0.76 7.37
C THR A 54 -14.23 -2.15 8.01
N SER A 55 -14.43 -2.24 9.33
CA SER A 55 -14.31 -3.48 10.11
C SER A 55 -15.26 -4.59 9.63
N LEU A 56 -16.47 -4.22 9.20
CA LEU A 56 -17.53 -5.15 8.78
C LEU A 56 -17.45 -5.58 7.31
N PHE A 57 -16.53 -5.02 6.53
CA PHE A 57 -16.44 -5.30 5.09
C PHE A 57 -15.37 -6.34 4.80
N THR A 58 -15.69 -7.27 3.91
CA THR A 58 -14.78 -8.28 3.39
C THR A 58 -14.27 -7.90 2.00
N VAL A 59 -13.43 -8.74 1.40
CA VAL A 59 -13.00 -8.56 0.01
C VAL A 59 -14.21 -8.53 -0.94
N GLU A 60 -15.19 -9.40 -0.71
CA GLU A 60 -16.41 -9.50 -1.54
C GLU A 60 -17.28 -8.26 -1.45
N THR A 61 -17.40 -7.66 -0.26
CA THR A 61 -18.25 -6.50 0.00
C THR A 61 -17.50 -5.17 -0.06
N ALA A 62 -16.22 -5.18 -0.46
CA ALA A 62 -15.36 -3.99 -0.47
C ALA A 62 -15.90 -2.83 -1.34
N HIS A 63 -16.64 -3.16 -2.40
CA HIS A 63 -17.27 -2.18 -3.30
C HIS A 63 -18.48 -1.46 -2.66
N LEU A 64 -19.04 -2.04 -1.59
CA LEU A 64 -20.14 -1.46 -0.82
C LEU A 64 -19.66 -0.49 0.26
N ILE A 65 -18.35 -0.37 0.49
CA ILE A 65 -17.81 0.55 1.49
C ILE A 65 -18.21 1.99 1.13
N PRO A 66 -18.88 2.71 2.04
CA PRO A 66 -19.25 4.09 1.80
C PRO A 66 -18.03 4.95 1.51
N LEU A 67 -18.13 5.78 0.48
CA LEU A 67 -17.07 6.73 0.18
C LEU A 67 -17.02 7.84 1.23
N THR A 68 -18.11 8.16 1.91
CA THR A 68 -18.23 9.27 2.86
C THR A 68 -18.64 8.76 4.24
N CYS A 69 -18.25 9.46 5.31
CA CYS A 69 -18.60 9.07 6.69
C CYS A 69 -19.92 9.68 7.19
N GLY A 70 -20.67 10.37 6.32
CA GLY A 70 -21.91 11.10 6.66
C GLY A 70 -22.11 12.31 5.75
N ASP A 71 -23.21 13.03 5.94
CA ASP A 71 -23.66 14.12 5.07
C ASP A 71 -22.68 15.32 5.06
N ASP A 72 -22.09 15.64 6.21
CA ASP A 72 -21.14 16.74 6.34
C ASP A 72 -19.71 16.39 5.90
N CYS A 73 -19.46 15.13 5.48
CA CYS A 73 -18.12 14.66 5.12
C CYS A 73 -17.43 15.52 4.05
N ARG A 74 -18.20 16.02 3.06
CA ARG A 74 -17.68 16.90 2.00
C ARG A 74 -17.49 18.33 2.50
N LYS A 75 -18.42 18.86 3.31
CA LYS A 75 -18.35 20.22 3.88
C LYS A 75 -17.13 20.39 4.78
N LEU A 76 -16.89 19.39 5.62
CA LEU A 76 -15.73 19.32 6.54
C LEU A 76 -14.42 18.93 5.83
N LYS A 77 -14.44 18.69 4.52
CA LYS A 77 -13.27 18.37 3.69
C LYS A 77 -12.37 17.27 4.30
N HIS A 78 -13.00 16.19 4.78
CA HIS A 78 -12.27 15.10 5.42
C HIS A 78 -11.22 14.48 4.49
N ALA A 79 -10.04 14.19 5.05
CA ALA A 79 -9.00 13.49 4.32
C ALA A 79 -9.45 12.08 3.89
N ARG A 80 -8.82 11.59 2.82
CA ARG A 80 -9.09 10.27 2.25
C ARG A 80 -8.02 9.27 2.70
N LYS A 81 -8.44 8.04 2.98
CA LYS A 81 -7.55 6.89 3.15
C LYS A 81 -7.76 5.92 1.99
N SER A 82 -6.72 5.16 1.65
CA SER A 82 -6.85 4.07 0.67
C SER A 82 -7.84 3.02 1.17
N ASN A 83 -8.59 2.41 0.25
CA ASN A 83 -9.46 1.29 0.58
C ASN A 83 -8.61 0.11 1.10
N PRO A 84 -8.95 -0.49 2.26
CA PRO A 84 -8.18 -1.61 2.83
C PRO A 84 -8.12 -2.82 1.91
N TRP A 85 -9.16 -3.07 1.11
CA TRP A 85 -9.21 -4.16 0.14
C TRP A 85 -8.77 -3.71 -1.25
N GLY A 86 -8.28 -2.48 -1.38
CA GLY A 86 -7.72 -1.95 -2.62
C GLY A 86 -6.37 -2.56 -2.98
N PRO A 87 -5.88 -2.26 -4.19
CA PRO A 87 -4.64 -2.83 -4.69
C PRO A 87 -3.41 -2.33 -3.92
N SER A 88 -2.47 -3.24 -3.66
CA SER A 88 -1.16 -2.96 -3.09
C SER A 88 -0.14 -3.96 -3.68
N ALA A 89 1.14 -3.75 -3.38
CA ALA A 89 2.18 -4.72 -3.69
C ALA A 89 3.08 -4.91 -2.47
N ASN A 90 3.36 -6.17 -2.13
CA ASN A 90 4.32 -6.52 -1.09
C ASN A 90 5.69 -6.80 -1.73
N HIS A 91 6.75 -6.49 -1.01
CA HIS A 91 8.10 -6.91 -1.41
C HIS A 91 8.38 -8.33 -0.92
N LYS A 92 8.82 -9.22 -1.80
CA LYS A 92 9.21 -10.60 -1.44
C LYS A 92 10.41 -10.59 -0.49
N VAL A 93 11.42 -9.79 -0.84
CA VAL A 93 12.53 -9.43 0.05
C VAL A 93 12.18 -8.10 0.71
N PRO A 94 12.00 -8.06 2.05
CA PRO A 94 11.60 -6.86 2.76
C PRO A 94 12.52 -5.67 2.50
N VAL A 95 11.94 -4.47 2.40
CA VAL A 95 12.70 -3.21 2.22
C VAL A 95 13.71 -3.00 3.36
N SER A 96 13.38 -3.43 4.58
CA SER A 96 14.25 -3.37 5.75
C SER A 96 15.56 -4.13 5.57
N SER A 97 15.56 -5.18 4.75
CA SER A 97 16.72 -6.04 4.45
C SER A 97 17.51 -5.61 3.22
N LEU A 98 17.07 -4.57 2.49
CA LEU A 98 17.70 -4.13 1.24
C LEU A 98 18.62 -2.91 1.46
N PRO A 99 19.76 -2.82 0.73
CA PRO A 99 20.54 -1.60 0.71
C PRO A 99 19.77 -0.45 0.03
N PRO A 100 20.06 0.82 0.35
CA PRO A 100 19.29 1.99 -0.10
C PRO A 100 19.16 2.17 -1.61
N ASP A 101 20.13 1.66 -2.37
CA ASP A 101 20.23 1.74 -3.83
C ASP A 101 19.85 0.43 -4.53
N SER A 102 19.33 -0.56 -3.77
CA SER A 102 19.04 -1.88 -4.31
C SER A 102 18.06 -1.81 -5.50
N PRO A 103 18.37 -2.47 -6.63
CA PRO A 103 17.43 -2.55 -7.75
C PRO A 103 16.12 -3.26 -7.38
N LEU A 104 16.13 -4.06 -6.29
CA LEU A 104 14.97 -4.80 -5.81
C LEU A 104 13.91 -3.91 -5.13
N LEU A 105 14.24 -2.65 -4.79
CA LEU A 105 13.28 -1.71 -4.21
C LEU A 105 12.14 -1.35 -5.18
N ALA A 106 12.44 -1.33 -6.48
CA ALA A 106 11.50 -0.98 -7.55
C ALA A 106 11.46 -2.03 -8.67
N SER A 107 11.88 -3.27 -8.40
CA SER A 107 11.81 -4.37 -9.37
C SER A 107 10.47 -5.10 -9.27
N ALA A 108 9.77 -5.25 -10.39
CA ALA A 108 8.56 -6.08 -10.46
C ALA A 108 8.81 -7.53 -10.03
N LYS A 109 10.04 -8.05 -10.21
CA LYS A 109 10.40 -9.43 -9.79
C LYS A 109 10.38 -9.61 -8.27
N ASN A 110 10.62 -8.54 -7.52
CA ASN A 110 10.60 -8.52 -6.06
C ASN A 110 9.23 -8.08 -5.51
N LEU A 111 8.22 -7.88 -6.35
CA LEU A 111 6.90 -7.46 -5.93
C LEU A 111 5.88 -8.57 -6.14
N GLU A 112 4.88 -8.63 -5.26
CA GLU A 112 3.72 -9.51 -5.37
C GLU A 112 2.43 -8.73 -5.15
N PRO A 113 1.36 -9.02 -5.91
CA PRO A 113 0.10 -8.30 -5.77
C PRO A 113 -0.59 -8.70 -4.46
N MET A 114 -1.02 -7.73 -3.65
CA MET A 114 -1.75 -7.99 -2.42
C MET A 114 -2.84 -6.94 -2.17
N HIS A 115 -3.87 -7.29 -1.41
CA HIS A 115 -4.73 -6.26 -0.82
C HIS A 115 -3.92 -5.41 0.16
N LEU A 116 -4.27 -4.13 0.28
CA LEU A 116 -3.58 -3.22 1.19
C LEU A 116 -3.59 -3.71 2.64
N LYS A 117 -4.73 -4.23 3.11
CA LYS A 117 -4.88 -4.79 4.46
C LYS A 117 -3.97 -6.00 4.66
N CYS A 118 -4.00 -6.96 3.75
CA CYS A 118 -3.14 -8.15 3.84
C CYS A 118 -1.65 -7.79 3.82
N ASN A 119 -1.24 -6.80 3.03
CA ASN A 119 0.14 -6.31 3.03
C ASN A 119 0.53 -5.67 4.38
N LYS A 120 -0.40 -4.93 5.00
CA LYS A 120 -0.18 -4.36 6.35
C LYS A 120 -0.09 -5.44 7.43
N ASP A 121 -0.93 -6.47 7.35
CA ASP A 121 -0.96 -7.57 8.31
C ASP A 121 0.31 -8.43 8.22
N LEU A 122 0.90 -8.56 7.01
CA LEU A 122 2.14 -9.30 6.77
C LEU A 122 3.40 -8.51 7.12
N GLY A 123 3.39 -7.18 6.94
CA GLY A 123 4.58 -6.34 7.13
C GLY A 123 5.19 -6.45 8.52
N ASP A 124 6.42 -5.95 8.67
CA ASP A 124 7.28 -6.05 9.87
C ASP A 124 6.68 -5.34 11.12
N GLY A 125 5.56 -5.87 11.64
CA GLY A 125 4.74 -5.31 12.71
C GLY A 125 5.58 -4.77 13.86
N GLY A 126 5.33 -3.51 14.21
CA GLY A 126 5.92 -2.89 15.39
C GLY A 126 5.32 -1.53 15.67
N VAL A 127 5.22 -0.67 14.65
CA VAL A 127 4.54 0.63 14.72
C VAL A 127 4.16 1.01 13.29
N THR A 128 2.88 1.18 12.95
CA THR A 128 2.51 1.94 11.74
C THR A 128 3.01 3.36 11.94
N PRO A 129 4.05 3.81 11.23
CA PRO A 129 4.56 5.14 11.42
C PRO A 129 3.44 6.10 10.99
N ARG A 130 2.96 6.94 11.92
CA ARG A 130 2.00 7.99 11.57
C ARG A 130 2.63 8.81 10.44
N HIS A 131 1.91 8.92 9.32
CA HIS A 131 2.27 9.74 8.16
C HIS A 131 3.39 9.23 7.23
N LYS A 132 3.88 7.98 7.36
CA LYS A 132 4.78 7.45 6.31
C LYS A 132 4.04 7.07 5.03
N THR A 133 4.56 7.54 3.92
CA THR A 133 4.14 7.29 2.54
C THR A 133 5.23 6.51 1.81
N SER A 134 4.95 6.04 0.59
CA SER A 134 5.97 5.42 -0.26
C SER A 134 7.19 6.32 -0.47
N ARG A 135 6.99 7.65 -0.55
CA ARG A 135 8.08 8.63 -0.70
C ARG A 135 9.14 8.54 0.39
N ASP A 136 8.73 8.28 1.63
CA ASP A 136 9.64 8.23 2.78
C ASP A 136 10.61 7.04 2.73
N TRP A 137 10.39 6.10 1.80
CA TRP A 137 11.29 4.97 1.55
C TRP A 137 12.28 5.22 0.40
N PHE A 138 12.09 6.30 -0.36
CA PHE A 138 12.97 6.72 -1.47
C PHE A 138 13.70 8.04 -1.18
N ALA A 139 13.63 8.53 0.06
CA ALA A 139 14.18 9.82 0.52
C ALA A 139 15.45 9.66 1.36
#